data_AF-A0A7X7AIT2-F1
#
_entry.id   AF-A0A7X7AIT2-F1
#
_cell.length_a   1.000
_cell.length_b   1.000
_cell.length_c   1.000
_cell.angle_alpha   90.00
_cell.angle_beta   90.00
_cell.angle_gamma   90.00
#
_symmetry.space_group_name_H-M   'P 1'
#
loop_
_entity.id
_entity.type
_entity.pdbx_description
1 polymer ?
#
loop_
_entity_poly.entity_id
_entity_poly.type
_entity_poly.pdbx_seq_one_letter_code
_entity_poly.pdbx_strand_id
1 'polypeptide(L)' 'MNIDKGGFSNYIGGNTFLEMGFTHILNKKIFLLNEIPEMIYTDEILAMQPIVLNGDLSKIK' A
#
# COMPACT_ATOMS: atom_id res chain seq x y z
N MET A 1 -2.97 -5.91 -4.03
CA MET A 1 -2.84 -4.81 -5.02
C MET A 1 -3.73 -3.66 -4.56
N ASN A 2 -3.28 -2.43 -4.76
CA ASN A 2 -3.89 -1.19 -4.31
C ASN A 2 -4.62 -0.56 -5.52
N ILE A 3 -5.84 -1.03 -5.78
CA ILE A 3 -6.70 -0.69 -6.93
C ILE A 3 -8.14 -0.51 -6.46
N ASP A 4 -8.97 0.18 -7.22
CA ASP A 4 -10.37 0.41 -6.87
C ASP A 4 -11.12 -0.92 -6.69
N LYS A 5 -11.88 -1.03 -5.60
CA LYS A 5 -12.66 -2.23 -5.30
C LYS A 5 -13.86 -1.89 -4.42
N GLY A 6 -15.04 -2.35 -4.83
CA GLY A 6 -16.25 -2.30 -4.00
C GLY A 6 -16.65 -0.88 -3.57
N GLY A 7 -16.39 0.13 -4.41
CA GLY A 7 -16.69 1.54 -4.11
C GLY A 7 -15.58 2.27 -3.34
N PHE A 8 -14.50 1.58 -2.95
CA PHE A 8 -13.34 2.20 -2.30
C PHE A 8 -12.24 2.42 -3.33
N SER A 9 -11.77 3.66 -3.46
CA SER A 9 -10.64 4.00 -4.32
C SER A 9 -9.34 3.49 -3.73
N ASN A 10 -8.42 3.00 -4.58
CA ASN A 10 -7.09 2.52 -4.16
C ASN A 10 -7.14 1.46 -3.05
N TYR A 11 -8.19 0.66 -3.00
CA TYR A 11 -8.47 -0.25 -1.89
C TYR A 11 -7.29 -1.21 -1.58
N ILE A 12 -7.00 -1.35 -0.29
CA ILE A 12 -6.11 -2.37 0.26
C ILE A 12 -6.97 -3.29 1.12
N GLY A 13 -6.85 -4.61 0.95
CA GLY A 13 -7.58 -5.58 1.76
C GLY A 13 -6.85 -5.89 3.06
N GLY A 14 -7.57 -6.39 4.08
CA GLY A 14 -6.97 -6.75 5.37
C GLY A 14 -5.80 -7.73 5.27
N ASN A 15 -5.86 -8.71 4.37
CA ASN A 15 -4.74 -9.63 4.12
C ASN A 15 -3.51 -8.92 3.55
N THR A 16 -3.71 -8.03 2.56
CA THR A 16 -2.61 -7.23 1.99
C THR A 16 -2.03 -6.26 3.02
N PHE A 17 -2.88 -5.66 3.87
CA PHE A 17 -2.42 -4.84 4.98
C PHE A 17 -1.55 -5.62 5.97
N LEU A 18 -1.94 -6.86 6.32
CA LEU A 18 -1.13 -7.74 7.16
C LEU A 18 0.24 -8.06 6.51
N GLU A 19 0.25 -8.37 5.21
CA GLU A 19 1.48 -8.60 4.44
C GLU A 19 2.39 -7.36 4.42
N MET A 20 1.81 -6.15 4.32
CA MET A 20 2.57 -4.90 4.42
C MET A 20 3.24 -4.76 5.78
N GLY A 21 2.56 -5.09 6.87
CA GLY A 21 3.14 -5.11 8.22
C GLY A 21 4.35 -6.04 8.33
N PHE A 22 4.23 -7.27 7.81
CA PHE A 22 5.38 -8.19 7.75
C PHE A 22 6.52 -7.65 6.89
N THR A 23 6.18 -7.05 5.74
CA THR A 23 7.18 -6.47 4.82
C THR A 23 7.97 -5.35 5.50
N HIS A 24 7.29 -4.51 6.29
CA HIS A 24 7.90 -3.44 7.08
C HIS A 24 8.86 -3.99 8.14
N ILE A 25 8.42 -4.98 8.93
CA ILE A 25 9.26 -5.61 9.98
C ILE A 25 10.51 -6.28 9.38
N LEU A 26 10.38 -6.83 8.17
CA LEU A 26 11.49 -7.46 7.45
C LEU A 26 12.41 -6.46 6.74
N ASN A 27 12.24 -5.14 6.96
CA ASN A 27 12.99 -4.07 6.30
C ASN A 27 12.99 -4.19 4.76
N LYS A 28 11.89 -4.67 4.18
CA LYS A 28 11.72 -4.73 2.73
C LYS A 28 10.98 -3.50 2.23
N LYS A 29 11.28 -3.09 0.99
CA LYS A 29 10.56 -1.99 0.34
C LYS A 29 9.09 -2.39 0.12
N ILE A 30 8.18 -1.50 0.48
CA ILE A 30 6.76 -1.61 0.15
C ILE A 30 6.48 -0.65 -1.00
N PHE A 31 5.83 -1.15 -2.05
CA PHE A 31 5.40 -0.33 -3.18
C PHE A 31 3.88 -0.37 -3.28
N LEU A 32 3.27 0.81 -3.41
CA LEU A 32 1.85 0.97 -3.72
C LEU A 32 1.71 1.41 -5.18
N LEU A 33 0.79 0.76 -5.90
CA LEU A 33 0.56 1.06 -7.31
C LEU A 33 -0.03 2.47 -7.48
N ASN A 34 -1.00 2.81 -6.63
CA ASN A 34 -1.70 4.08 -6.60
C ASN A 34 -1.50 4.76 -5.23
N GLU A 35 -2.24 5.83 -4.99
CA GLU A 35 -2.17 6.59 -3.76
C GLU A 35 -2.59 5.76 -2.53
N ILE A 36 -2.18 6.21 -1.35
CA ILE A 36 -2.57 5.60 -0.08
C ILE A 36 -4.08 5.78 0.08
N PRO A 37 -4.85 4.70 0.31
CA PRO A 37 -6.30 4.81 0.44
C PRO A 37 -6.71 5.41 1.79
N GLU A 38 -7.88 6.02 1.82
CA GLU A 38 -8.56 6.45 3.05
C GLU A 38 -9.34 5.27 3.64
N MET A 39 -8.85 4.73 4.74
CA MET A 39 -9.31 3.51 5.41
C MET A 39 -9.14 3.67 6.92
N ILE A 40 -9.73 2.77 7.72
CA ILE A 40 -9.57 2.79 9.19
C ILE A 40 -8.13 2.60 9.68
N TYR A 41 -7.21 2.20 8.78
CA TYR A 41 -5.80 1.92 9.07
C TYR A 41 -4.84 2.74 8.19
N THR A 42 -5.29 3.89 7.68
CA THR A 42 -4.46 4.77 6.84
C THR A 42 -3.21 5.25 7.56
N ASP A 43 -3.30 5.56 8.84
CA ASP A 43 -2.16 6.04 9.65
C ASP A 43 -1.07 4.95 9.77
N GLU A 44 -1.46 3.69 9.93
CA GLU A 44 -0.53 2.56 9.95
C GLU A 44 0.14 2.36 8.59
N ILE A 45 -0.60 2.51 7.49
CA ILE A 45 0.00 2.46 6.14
C ILE A 45 1.01 3.60 5.97
N LEU A 46 0.70 4.82 6.41
CA LEU A 46 1.62 5.97 6.36
C LEU A 46 2.89 5.71 7.20
N ALA A 47 2.73 5.14 8.39
CA ALA A 47 3.83 4.79 9.28
C ALA A 47 4.77 3.74 8.67
N MET A 48 4.28 2.86 7.81
CA MET A 48 5.10 1.88 7.07
C MET A 48 5.93 2.52 5.95
N GLN A 49 5.70 3.79 5.61
CA GLN A 49 6.42 4.58 4.59
C GLN A 49 6.54 3.88 3.21
N PRO A 50 5.42 3.49 2.59
CA PRO A 50 5.45 2.88 1.26
C PRO A 50 5.89 3.87 0.18
N ILE A 51 6.45 3.34 -0.90
CA ILE A 51 6.77 4.10 -2.11
C ILE A 51 5.55 4.04 -3.04
N VAL A 52 4.90 5.19 -3.25
CA VAL A 52 3.76 5.31 -4.17
C VAL A 52 4.26 5.46 -5.61
N LEU A 53 3.84 4.57 -6.49
CA LEU A 53 4.27 4.51 -7.88
C LEU A 53 3.46 5.43 -8.81
N ASN A 54 2.19 5.71 -8.47
CA ASN A 54 1.23 6.42 -9.33
C ASN A 54 1.13 5.78 -10.73
N GLY A 55 0.99 4.46 -10.78
CA GLY A 55 0.90 3.66 -12.01
C GLY A 55 2.23 3.44 -12.74
N ASP A 56 3.31 4.13 -12.38
CA ASP A 56 4.59 4.05 -13.07
C ASP A 56 5.51 2.97 -12.48
N LEU A 57 5.48 1.79 -13.10
CA LEU A 57 6.30 0.65 -12.70
C LEU A 57 7.80 0.84 -12.96
N SER A 58 8.21 1.82 -13.77
CA SER A 58 9.63 2.10 -14.03
C SER A 58 10.37 2.61 -12.79
N LYS A 59 9.63 3.05 -11.77
CA LYS A 59 10.16 3.48 -10.47
C LYS A 59 10.58 2.33 -9.56
N ILE A 60 10.28 1.08 -9.93
CA ILE A 60 10.76 -0.11 -9.22
C ILE A 60 12.24 -0.32 -9.60
N LYS A 61 13.13 -0.21 -8.61
CA LYS A 61 14.59 -0.44 -8.73
C LYS A 61 15.05 -1.51 -7.76
#